data_AF-A0A2P5MVF7-F1
#
_entry.id   AF-A0A2P5MVF7-F1
#
_cell.length_a   1.000
_cell.length_b   1.000
_cell.length_c   1.000
_cell.angle_alpha   90.00
_cell.angle_beta   90.00
_cell.angle_gamma   90.00
#
_symmetry.space_group_name_H-M   'P 1'
#
loop_
_entity.id
_entity.type
_entity.pdbx_description
1 polymer ?
#
loop_
_entity_poly.entity_id
_entity_poly.type
_entity_poly.pdbx_seq_one_letter_code
_entity_poly.pdbx_strand_id
1 'polypeptide(L)'
;MFIIVKHIHAGITIDDLEQFVRPVLQGRWWQKPAELKAIRIIGLVDKSGMLVEQHGLMRITPYTEKHRLIKALYNREIALHTFPVAEYMLRHWSNDKQNAAGRRGADERRRLHLKMHTLYEKLDF
;
A
#
# COMPACT_ATOMS: atom_id res chain seq x y z
N MET A 1 6.86 8.73 -1.27
CA MET A 1 6.92 7.25 -1.14
C MET A 1 5.51 6.72 -1.11
N PHE A 2 5.31 5.47 -1.51
CA PHE A 2 4.04 4.79 -1.29
C PHE A 2 4.21 3.67 -0.26
N ILE A 3 3.27 3.59 0.68
CA ILE A 3 3.17 2.50 1.66
C ILE A 3 1.92 1.70 1.33
N ILE A 4 2.03 0.38 1.39
CA ILE A 4 0.91 -0.54 1.24
C ILE A 4 0.67 -1.32 2.53
N VAL A 5 -0.57 -1.31 3.00
CA VAL A 5 -1.10 -2.17 4.05
C VAL A 5 -1.86 -3.30 3.37
N LYS A 6 -1.38 -4.52 3.53
CA LYS A 6 -1.87 -5.69 2.78
C LYS A 6 -2.97 -6.41 3.54
N HIS A 7 -3.83 -7.10 2.78
CA HIS A 7 -4.90 -7.97 3.28
C HIS A 7 -5.81 -7.32 4.34
N ILE A 8 -6.20 -6.05 4.14
CA ILE A 8 -7.15 -5.39 5.03
C ILE A 8 -8.54 -6.00 4.85
N HIS A 9 -9.32 -6.03 5.94
CA HIS A 9 -10.70 -6.50 5.88
C HIS A 9 -11.62 -5.44 5.28
N ALA A 10 -12.76 -5.85 4.71
CA ALA A 10 -13.71 -4.97 4.03
C ALA A 10 -14.33 -3.87 4.92
N GLY A 11 -14.28 -4.03 6.24
CA GLY A 11 -14.74 -3.02 7.20
C GLY A 11 -13.73 -1.90 7.47
N ILE A 12 -12.48 -2.03 7.02
CA ILE A 12 -11.46 -0.99 7.22
C ILE A 12 -11.75 0.19 6.29
N THR A 13 -11.83 1.37 6.89
CA THR A 13 -12.12 2.63 6.19
C THR A 13 -10.85 3.44 5.90
N ILE A 14 -11.00 4.51 5.11
CA ILE A 14 -9.93 5.47 4.88
C ILE A 14 -9.52 6.15 6.19
N ASP A 15 -10.47 6.46 7.07
CA ASP A 15 -10.22 7.12 8.36
C ASP A 15 -9.42 6.20 9.29
N ASP A 16 -9.70 4.89 9.28
CA ASP A 16 -8.91 3.91 10.04
C ASP A 16 -7.45 3.89 9.57
N LEU A 17 -7.22 3.93 8.26
CA LEU A 17 -5.88 4.00 7.68
C LEU A 17 -5.19 5.35 8.01
N GLU A 18 -5.95 6.45 8.06
CA GLU A 18 -5.41 7.74 8.48
C GLU A 18 -5.00 7.70 9.95
N GLN A 19 -5.88 7.26 10.85
CA GLN A 19 -5.61 7.16 12.29
C GLN A 19 -4.43 6.22 12.59
N PHE A 20 -4.29 5.16 11.81
CA PHE A 20 -3.16 4.23 11.90
C PHE A 20 -1.81 4.92 11.63
N VAL A 21 -1.76 5.75 10.57
CA VAL A 21 -0.49 6.33 10.08
C VAL A 21 -0.15 7.67 10.73
N ARG A 22 -1.16 8.47 11.13
CA ARG A 22 -1.01 9.83 11.67
C ARG A 22 -0.03 9.96 12.83
N PRO A 23 0.00 9.06 13.83
CA PRO A 23 0.94 9.17 14.94
C PRO A 23 2.40 8.94 14.53
N VAL A 24 2.64 8.21 13.43
CA VAL A 24 3.99 7.94 12.93
C VAL A 24 4.49 9.11 12.05
N LEU A 25 3.56 9.83 11.43
CA LEU A 25 3.84 10.97 10.56
C LEU A 25 4.29 12.22 11.32
N GLN A 26 3.72 12.47 12.50
CA GLN A 26 4.05 13.65 13.32
C GLN A 26 5.50 13.67 13.81
N GLY A 27 6.18 12.51 13.85
CA GLY A 27 7.57 12.42 14.28
C GLY A 27 7.78 12.76 15.76
N ARG A 28 9.04 12.73 16.21
CA ARG A 28 9.45 13.28 17.52
C ARG A 28 9.83 14.76 17.37
N TRP A 29 9.93 15.51 18.48
CA TRP A 29 10.15 16.97 18.53
C TRP A 29 11.34 17.54 17.71
N TRP A 30 12.25 16.70 17.19
CA TRP A 30 13.42 17.11 16.38
C TRP A 30 13.38 16.62 14.92
N GLN A 31 12.29 15.95 14.53
CA GLN A 31 12.17 15.33 13.21
C GLN A 31 11.26 16.16 12.33
N LYS A 32 11.63 16.32 11.05
CA LYS A 32 10.71 16.91 10.07
C LYS A 32 9.47 16.01 9.98
N PRO A 33 8.26 16.58 10.13
CA PRO A 33 7.03 15.80 10.01
C PRO A 33 6.92 15.24 8.59
N ALA A 34 6.44 14.01 8.50
CA ALA A 34 5.99 13.47 7.24
C ALA A 34 4.50 13.80 7.07
N GLU A 35 4.10 13.97 5.82
CA GLU A 35 2.78 14.36 5.40
C GLU A 35 2.16 13.23 4.59
N LEU A 36 0.91 12.93 4.92
CA LEU A 36 0.06 12.06 4.13
C LEU A 36 -0.53 12.87 2.99
N LYS A 37 -0.16 12.55 1.75
CA LYS A 37 -0.65 13.23 0.55
C LYS A 37 -1.90 12.59 -0.03
N ALA A 38 -2.04 11.28 0.12
CA ALA A 38 -3.20 10.54 -0.36
C ALA A 38 -3.36 9.21 0.36
N ILE A 39 -4.61 8.74 0.46
CA ILE A 39 -5.00 7.39 0.90
C ILE A 39 -6.00 6.83 -0.10
N ARG A 40 -5.87 5.55 -0.45
CA ARG A 40 -6.87 4.81 -1.22
C ARG A 40 -6.97 3.37 -0.72
N ILE A 41 -8.17 2.81 -0.74
CA ILE A 41 -8.40 1.37 -0.58
C ILE A 41 -8.55 0.76 -1.98
N ILE A 42 -7.85 -0.34 -2.23
CA ILE A 42 -7.80 -1.03 -3.51
C ILE A 42 -8.22 -2.46 -3.30
N GLY A 43 -9.23 -2.91 -4.04
CA GLY A 43 -9.73 -4.27 -4.02
C GLY A 43 -9.28 -5.09 -5.23
N LEU A 44 -8.92 -6.34 -5.00
CA LEU A 44 -8.84 -7.39 -6.01
C LEU A 44 -10.20 -8.07 -6.08
N VAL A 45 -10.77 -8.13 -7.28
CA VAL A 45 -11.99 -8.89 -7.57
C VAL A 45 -11.64 -10.08 -8.45
N ASP A 46 -12.28 -11.21 -8.20
CA ASP A 46 -12.18 -12.40 -9.04
C ASP A 46 -12.91 -12.18 -10.38
N LYS A 47 -12.92 -13.22 -11.23
CA LYS A 47 -13.63 -13.21 -12.51
C LYS A 47 -15.15 -13.07 -12.36
N SER A 48 -15.68 -13.43 -11.20
CA SER A 48 -17.10 -13.34 -10.83
C SER A 48 -17.46 -11.94 -10.32
N GLY A 49 -16.47 -11.06 -10.13
CA GLY A 49 -16.66 -9.74 -9.53
C GLY A 49 -16.70 -9.75 -8.00
N MET A 50 -16.48 -10.91 -7.36
CA MET A 50 -16.39 -11.01 -5.91
C MET A 50 -15.03 -10.49 -5.43
N LEU A 51 -15.08 -9.67 -4.39
CA LEU A 51 -13.91 -9.12 -3.74
C LEU A 51 -13.13 -10.24 -3.01
N VAL A 52 -11.90 -10.47 -3.46
CA VAL A 52 -11.00 -11.50 -2.92
C VAL A 52 -10.04 -10.91 -1.91
N GLU A 53 -9.49 -9.73 -2.19
CA GLU A 53 -8.49 -9.08 -1.34
C GLU A 53 -8.69 -7.57 -1.32
N GLN A 54 -8.34 -6.93 -0.20
CA GLN A 54 -8.24 -5.46 -0.13
C GLN A 54 -6.90 -5.03 0.43
N HIS A 55 -6.44 -3.87 -0.02
CA HIS A 55 -5.19 -3.24 0.39
C HIS A 55 -5.40 -1.74 0.60
N GLY A 56 -4.75 -1.17 1.62
CA GLY A 56 -4.62 0.27 1.80
C GLY A 56 -3.35 0.77 1.12
N LEU A 57 -3.46 1.76 0.24
CA LEU A 57 -2.33 2.45 -0.38
C LEU A 57 -2.26 3.89 0.12
N MET A 58 -1.08 4.33 0.54
CA MET A 58 -0.86 5.67 1.08
C MET A 58 0.34 6.33 0.40
N ARG A 59 0.21 7.61 0.02
CA ARG A 59 1.31 8.45 -0.49
C ARG A 59 1.82 9.34 0.64
N ILE A 60 3.11 9.25 0.95
CA ILE A 60 3.75 9.98 2.06
C ILE A 60 4.96 10.77 1.56
N THR A 61 5.13 12.00 2.06
CA THR A 61 6.26 12.91 1.77
C THR A 61 6.74 13.61 3.04
N PRO A 62 8.04 13.82 3.29
CA PRO A 62 9.17 13.55 2.42
C PRO A 62 9.59 12.08 2.44
N TYR A 63 10.34 11.66 1.42
CA TYR A 63 10.77 10.28 1.20
C TYR A 63 11.86 9.80 2.19
N THR A 64 12.50 10.71 2.92
CA THR A 64 13.74 10.47 3.68
C THR A 64 13.58 9.55 4.90
N GLU A 65 12.36 9.23 5.32
CA GLU A 65 12.07 8.50 6.57
C GLU A 65 11.46 7.10 6.35
N LYS A 66 11.69 6.49 5.17
CA LYS A 66 10.99 5.25 4.76
C LYS A 66 11.13 4.08 5.74
N HIS A 67 12.36 3.79 6.18
CA HIS A 67 12.63 2.64 7.04
C HIS A 67 12.05 2.84 8.44
N ARG A 68 12.07 4.09 8.91
CA ARG A 68 11.46 4.48 10.19
C ARG A 68 9.95 4.29 10.13
N LEU A 69 9.31 4.80 9.08
CA LEU A 69 7.85 4.72 8.90
C LEU A 69 7.38 3.26 8.85
N ILE A 70 7.97 2.44 7.99
CA ILE A 70 7.58 1.03 7.86
C ILE A 70 7.82 0.28 9.18
N LYS A 71 8.97 0.50 9.83
CA LYS A 71 9.28 -0.14 11.12
C LYS A 71 8.33 0.29 12.23
N ALA A 72 7.91 1.56 12.26
CA ALA A 72 6.98 2.07 13.27
C ALA A 72 5.53 1.64 13.04
N LEU A 73 5.17 1.34 11.78
CA LEU A 73 3.87 0.77 11.42
C LEU A 73 3.86 -0.76 11.52
N TYR A 74 5.04 -1.40 11.52
CA TYR A 74 5.17 -2.83 11.73
C TYR A 74 4.62 -3.22 13.11
N ASN A 75 3.72 -4.21 13.14
CA ASN A 75 2.99 -4.67 14.33
C ASN A 75 2.06 -3.64 14.99
N ARG A 76 1.78 -2.49 14.38
CA ARG A 76 0.67 -1.65 14.84
C ARG A 76 -0.66 -2.26 14.42
N GLU A 77 -1.66 -2.06 15.26
CA GLU A 77 -3.01 -2.52 15.01
C GLU A 77 -3.85 -1.45 14.31
N ILE A 78 -4.74 -1.90 13.43
CA ILE A 78 -5.86 -1.15 12.89
C ILE A 78 -7.10 -1.92 13.32
N ALA A 79 -8.00 -1.28 14.07
CA ALA A 79 -9.20 -1.93 14.58
C ALA A 79 -8.93 -3.30 15.24
N LEU A 80 -7.94 -3.38 16.14
CA LEU A 80 -7.51 -4.60 16.87
C LEU A 80 -6.88 -5.70 16.01
N HIS A 81 -6.53 -5.42 14.76
CA HIS A 81 -5.89 -6.38 13.86
C HIS A 81 -4.54 -5.88 13.35
N THR A 82 -3.57 -6.78 13.25
CA THR A 82 -2.26 -6.47 12.65
C THR A 82 -2.27 -6.80 11.17
N PHE A 83 -1.69 -5.91 10.37
CA PHE A 83 -1.62 -6.08 8.92
C PHE A 83 -0.18 -5.96 8.43
N PRO A 84 0.23 -6.75 7.42
CA PRO A 84 1.54 -6.58 6.82
C PRO A 84 1.67 -5.22 6.14
N VAL A 85 2.67 -4.44 6.55
CA VAL A 85 2.98 -3.12 5.98
C VAL A 85 4.29 -3.20 5.20
N ALA A 86 4.31 -2.66 3.98
CA ALA A 86 5.51 -2.62 3.16
C ALA A 86 5.61 -1.33 2.34
N GLU A 87 6.81 -1.05 1.85
CA GLU A 87 7.00 -0.09 0.78
C GLU A 87 6.34 -0.61 -0.49
N TYR A 88 5.51 0.20 -1.14
CA TYR A 88 5.02 -0.10 -2.47
C TYR A 88 6.05 0.39 -3.49
N MET A 89 6.82 -0.55 -4.04
CA MET A 89 7.72 -0.30 -5.15
C MET A 89 7.03 -0.69 -6.45
N LEU A 90 6.99 0.23 -7.42
CA LEU A 90 6.70 -0.14 -8.80
C LEU A 90 7.84 -1.05 -9.29
N ARG A 91 7.56 -2.34 -9.41
CA ARG A 91 8.42 -3.24 -10.18
C ARG A 91 8.02 -3.13 -11.65
N HIS A 92 8.87 -2.57 -12.51
CA HIS A 92 8.63 -2.70 -13.95
C HIS A 92 8.59 -4.18 -14.33
N TRP A 93 7.45 -4.62 -14.82
CA TRP A 93 7.19 -6.00 -15.24
C TRP A 93 8.20 -6.51 -16.27
N SER A 94 8.80 -5.62 -17.06
CA SER A 94 9.85 -5.92 -18.04
C SER A 94 11.17 -6.37 -17.42
N ASN A 95 11.40 -6.12 -16.12
CA ASN A 95 12.62 -6.49 -15.40
C ASN A 95 12.50 -7.80 -14.61
N ASP A 96 11.34 -8.47 -14.61
CA ASP A 96 11.13 -9.68 -13.81
C ASP A 96 11.44 -10.95 -14.65
N LYS A 97 12.64 -11.50 -14.46
CA LYS A 97 13.12 -12.73 -15.14
C LYS A 97 12.29 -13.99 -14.83
N GLN A 98 11.38 -13.94 -13.85
CA GLN A 98 10.52 -15.07 -13.47
C GLN A 98 9.35 -15.33 -14.42
N ASN A 99 9.07 -14.46 -15.40
CA ASN A 99 7.91 -14.60 -16.30
C ASN A 99 8.08 -15.61 -17.46
N ALA A 100 9.23 -16.29 -17.57
CA ALA A 100 9.42 -17.31 -18.61
C ALA A 100 8.68 -18.63 -18.33
N ALA A 101 8.23 -18.88 -17.10
CA ALA A 101 7.52 -20.12 -16.74
C ALA A 101 6.04 -19.84 -16.46
N GLY A 102 5.21 -20.07 -17.49
CA GLY A 102 3.77 -19.81 -17.47
C GLY A 102 3.04 -20.37 -16.26
N ARG A 103 2.29 -19.53 -15.55
CA ARG A 103 1.28 -19.93 -14.57
C ARG A 103 0.09 -18.98 -14.62
N ARG A 104 -1.11 -19.53 -14.76
CA ARG A 104 -2.41 -18.85 -14.92
C ARG A 104 -2.80 -17.91 -13.76
N GLY A 105 -2.05 -17.88 -12.65
CA GLY A 105 -2.20 -16.92 -11.55
C GLY A 105 -1.37 -15.64 -11.68
N ALA A 106 -0.50 -15.53 -12.70
CA ALA A 106 0.28 -14.34 -12.98
C ALA A 106 -0.58 -13.16 -13.50
N ASP A 107 -1.69 -13.44 -14.17
CA ASP A 107 -2.52 -12.42 -14.81
C ASP A 107 -3.30 -11.54 -13.81
N GLU A 108 -3.76 -12.10 -12.69
CA GLU A 108 -4.46 -11.30 -11.67
C GLU A 108 -3.48 -10.41 -10.90
N ARG A 109 -2.30 -10.93 -10.54
CA ARG A 109 -1.21 -10.12 -10.00
C ARG A 109 -0.76 -9.04 -11.00
N ARG A 110 -0.72 -9.36 -12.30
CA ARG A 110 -0.44 -8.41 -13.39
C ARG A 110 -1.49 -7.32 -13.48
N ARG A 111 -2.78 -7.66 -13.36
CA ARG A 111 -3.87 -6.66 -13.33
C ARG A 111 -3.78 -5.74 -12.13
N LEU A 112 -3.43 -6.27 -10.95
CA LEU A 112 -3.21 -5.45 -9.76
C LEU A 112 -2.01 -4.52 -9.95
N HIS A 113 -0.91 -5.04 -10.51
CA HIS A 113 0.24 -4.22 -10.86
C HIS A 113 -0.13 -3.11 -11.85
N LEU A 114 -0.90 -3.41 -12.91
CA LEU A 114 -1.35 -2.40 -13.87
C LEU A 114 -2.32 -1.39 -13.25
N LYS A 115 -3.31 -1.82 -12.45
CA LYS A 115 -4.22 -0.91 -11.75
C LYS A 115 -3.47 -0.01 -10.78
N MET A 116 -2.52 -0.57 -10.03
CA MET A 116 -1.70 0.19 -9.09
C MET A 116 -0.70 1.10 -9.80
N HIS A 117 -0.15 0.71 -10.96
CA HIS A 117 0.66 1.55 -11.84
C HIS A 117 -0.15 2.73 -12.39
N THR A 118 -1.34 2.47 -12.93
CA THR A 118 -2.24 3.54 -13.38
C THR A 118 -2.67 4.44 -12.23
N LEU A 119 -2.89 3.89 -11.03
CA LEU A 119 -3.17 4.70 -9.84
C LEU A 119 -1.95 5.50 -9.41
N TYR A 120 -0.74 4.95 -9.52
CA TYR A 120 0.50 5.67 -9.26
C TYR A 120 0.66 6.86 -10.22
N GLU A 121 0.47 6.64 -11.52
CA GLU A 121 0.48 7.69 -12.55
C GLU A 121 -0.63 8.73 -12.34
N LYS A 122 -1.81 8.32 -11.84
CA LYS A 122 -2.92 9.24 -11.51
C LYS A 122 -2.80 9.92 -10.14
N LEU A 123 -1.87 9.47 -9.30
CA LEU A 123 -1.58 10.05 -7.98
C LEU A 123 -0.43 11.05 -8.06
N ASP A 124 0.27 11.14 -9.19
CA ASP A 124 1.07 12.29 -9.56
C ASP A 124 0.13 13.35 -10.18
N PHE A 125 -0.03 14.47 -9.47
CA PHE A 125 -0.51 15.73 -10.03
C PHE A 125 0.67 16.43 -10.69
#